data_AF-A0A4P5XTY3-F1
#
_entry.id   AF-A0A4P5XTY3-F1
#
_cell.length_a   1.000
_cell.length_b   1.000
_cell.length_c   1.000
_cell.angle_alpha   90.00
_cell.angle_beta   90.00
_cell.angle_gamma   90.00
#
_symmetry.space_group_name_H-M   'P 1'
#
loop_
_entity.id
_entity.type
_entity.pdbx_description
1 polymer ?
#
loop_
_entity_poly.entity_id
_entity_poly.type
_entity_poly.pdbx_seq_one_letter_code
_entity_poly.pdbx_strand_id
1 'polypeptide(L)' 'MTDVGLKKLAGLKNINDLELANTQVTDAGVMELKLAVPKCQITK' A
#
# COMPACT_ATOMS: atom_id res chain seq x y z
N MET A 1 -2.20 -5.63 -9.26
CA MET A 1 -2.91 -4.78 -8.28
C MET A 1 -2.83 -3.33 -8.73
N THR A 2 -3.93 -2.58 -8.66
CA THR A 2 -4.02 -1.14 -9.01
C THR A 2 -4.24 -0.32 -7.74
N ASP A 3 -4.07 1.01 -7.82
CA ASP A 3 -4.24 1.94 -6.69
C ASP A 3 -5.58 1.76 -5.95
N VAL A 4 -6.65 1.40 -6.67
CA VAL A 4 -7.97 1.11 -6.08
C VAL A 4 -7.94 -0.12 -5.16
N GLY A 5 -7.22 -1.16 -5.57
CA GLY A 5 -7.01 -2.35 -4.73
C GLY A 5 -6.13 -2.04 -3.52
N LEU A 6 -5.13 -1.18 -3.72
CA LEU A 6 -4.24 -0.73 -2.66
C LEU A 6 -4.99 0.06 -1.55
N LYS A 7 -5.94 0.91 -1.93
CA LYS A 7 -6.84 1.61 -0.96
C LYS A 7 -7.65 0.65 -0.09
N LYS A 8 -8.10 -0.48 -0.63
CA LYS A 8 -8.79 -1.51 0.17
C LYS A 8 -7.86 -2.16 1.18
N LEU A 9 -6.58 -2.35 0.84
CA LEU A 9 -5.57 -2.88 1.75
C LEU A 9 -5.21 -1.89 2.86
N ALA A 10 -5.19 -0.58 2.58
CA ALA A 10 -5.04 0.47 3.59
C ALA A 10 -6.13 0.43 4.68
N GLY A 11 -7.33 -0.09 4.37
CA GLY A 11 -8.38 -0.31 5.36
C GLY A 11 -8.05 -1.42 6.39
N LEU A 12 -7.08 -2.27 6.09
CA LEU A 12 -6.59 -3.32 6.99
C LEU A 12 -5.55 -2.71 7.94
N LYS A 13 -6.02 -2.14 9.05
CA LYS A 13 -5.21 -1.41 10.07
C LYS A 13 -4.06 -2.21 10.73
N ASN A 14 -3.87 -3.47 10.38
CA ASN A 14 -2.91 -4.38 11.00
C ASN A 14 -1.86 -4.94 10.03
N ILE A 15 -1.68 -4.34 8.85
CA ILE A 15 -0.57 -4.71 7.98
C ILE A 15 0.72 -4.13 8.55
N ASN A 16 1.72 -4.99 8.76
CA ASN A 16 3.08 -4.61 9.17
C ASN A 16 4.04 -4.56 7.98
N ASP A 17 3.88 -5.48 7.01
CA ASP A 17 4.71 -5.55 5.81
C ASP A 17 3.82 -5.71 4.58
N LEU A 18 4.09 -4.94 3.53
CA LEU A 18 3.42 -5.05 2.25
C LEU A 18 4.42 -5.01 1.10
N GLU A 19 4.48 -6.09 0.35
CA GLU A 19 5.28 -6.21 -0.86
C GLU A 19 4.44 -5.84 -2.10
N LEU A 20 4.99 -4.95 -2.93
CA LEU A 20 4.36 -4.42 -4.14
C LEU A 20 5.11 -4.86 -5.41
N ALA A 21 5.85 -5.97 -5.35
CA ALA A 21 6.56 -6.51 -6.49
C ALA A 21 5.61 -6.86 -7.65
N ASN A 22 5.98 -6.47 -8.88
CA ASN A 22 5.21 -6.72 -10.10
C ASN A 22 3.77 -6.15 -10.10
N THR A 23 3.52 -5.09 -9.34
CA THR A 23 2.21 -4.41 -9.30
C THR A 23 2.22 -3.14 -10.16
N GLN A 24 1.04 -2.72 -10.64
CA GLN A 24 0.85 -1.49 -11.42
C GLN A 24 0.38 -0.34 -10.51
N VAL A 25 0.92 -0.26 -9.29
CA VAL A 25 0.62 0.85 -8.37
C VAL A 25 1.53 2.03 -8.68
N THR A 26 0.92 3.20 -8.67
CA THR A 26 1.63 4.46 -8.87
C THR A 26 2.29 4.92 -7.58
N ASP A 27 3.26 5.83 -7.67
CA ASP A 27 3.86 6.44 -6.49
C ASP A 27 2.82 7.21 -5.65
N ALA A 28 1.77 7.73 -6.28
CA ALA A 28 0.64 8.35 -5.59
C ALA A 28 -0.13 7.33 -4.74
N GLY A 29 -0.41 6.14 -5.28
CA GLY A 29 -1.02 5.04 -4.53
C GLY A 29 -0.17 4.62 -3.34
N VAL A 30 1.15 4.50 -3.52
CA VAL A 30 2.09 4.19 -2.44
C VAL A 30 2.09 5.27 -1.35
N MET A 31 2.05 6.55 -1.73
CA MET A 31 1.96 7.67 -0.80
C MET A 31 0.67 7.61 0.05
N GLU A 32 -0.47 7.39 -0.58
CA GLU A 32 -1.75 7.23 0.13
C GLU A 32 -1.70 6.05 1.11
N LEU A 33 -1.07 4.94 0.74
CA LEU A 33 -0.92 3.79 1.63
C LEU A 33 -0.01 4.08 2.83
N LYS A 34 1.11 4.81 2.62
CA LYS A 34 1.96 5.29 3.72
C LYS A 34 1.22 6.21 4.68
N LEU A 35 0.33 7.06 4.18
CA LEU A 35 -0.48 7.95 5.01
C LEU A 35 -1.53 7.18 5.82
N ALA A 36 -2.17 6.18 5.20
CA ALA A 36 -3.20 5.38 5.86
C ALA A 36 -2.62 4.39 6.88
N VAL A 37 -1.43 3.85 6.62
CA VAL A 37 -0.78 2.83 7.46
C VAL A 37 0.70 3.18 7.68
N PRO A 38 1.02 4.23 8.46
CA PRO A 38 2.39 4.75 8.61
C PRO A 38 3.37 3.77 9.29
N LYS A 39 2.84 2.74 9.95
CA LYS A 39 3.60 1.64 10.57
C LYS A 39 3.90 0.48 9.62
N CYS A 40 3.31 0.48 8.42
CA CYS A 40 3.50 -0.58 7.43
C CYS A 40 4.78 -0.34 6.63
N GLN A 41 5.69 -1.30 6.61
CA GLN A 41 6.82 -1.30 5.70
C GLN A 41 6.34 -1.68 4.31
N ILE A 42 6.60 -0.80 3.34
CA ILE A 42 6.21 -1.03 1.95
C ILE A 42 7.49 -1.28 1.15
N THR A 43 7.57 -2.45 0.55
CA THR A 43 8.71 -2.90 -0.27
C THR A 43 8.25 -3.04 -1.72
N LYS A 44 9.05 -2.57 -2.68
CA LYS A 44 8.77 -2.69 -4.13
C LYS A 44 9.53 -3.88 -4.71
#